data_AF-A0AAJ7N9I2-F1
#
_entry.id   AF-A0AAJ7N9I2-F1
#
_cell.length_a   1.000
_cell.length_b   1.000
_cell.length_c   1.000
_cell.angle_alpha   90.00
_cell.angle_beta   90.00
_cell.angle_gamma   90.00
#
_symmetry.space_group_name_H-M   'P 1'
#
loop_
_entity.id
_entity.type
_entity.pdbx_description
1 polymer ?
#
loop_
_entity_poly.entity_id
_entity_poly.type
_entity_poly.pdbx_seq_one_letter_code
_entity_poly.pdbx_strand_id
1 'polypeptide(L)'
;MTESDVISVCKTIFAWFGILKVVRSDKGPQFASEFKKFASRYDFKHVTSSPHYPQSNRCIEAAVKIAKNILKKSSDINLGLLAYRTTPLENGFSPAELMFSRKIRSPLPVVPAQLGSFRMHEEIVKREMAGKEKQAGNYNRRHGFKNLSARC
;
A
#
# COMPACT_ATOMS: atom_id res chain seq x y z
N MET A 1 6.80 -10.00 19.21
CA MET A 1 7.30 -10.06 17.82
C MET A 1 8.73 -9.55 17.85
N THR A 2 9.66 -10.38 17.39
CA THR A 2 11.11 -10.14 17.45
C THR A 2 11.65 -9.67 16.09
N GLU A 3 12.93 -9.24 16.03
CA GLU A 3 13.58 -8.87 14.77
C GLU A 3 13.59 -10.04 13.77
N SER A 4 13.83 -11.27 14.23
CA SER A 4 13.86 -12.47 13.39
C SER A 4 12.49 -12.80 12.79
N ASP A 5 11.41 -12.62 13.55
CA ASP A 5 10.04 -12.82 13.06
C ASP A 5 9.75 -11.87 11.88
N VAL A 6 10.10 -10.59 12.05
CA VAL A 6 9.89 -9.57 11.00
C VAL A 6 10.74 -9.87 9.76
N ILE A 7 12.00 -10.24 9.94
CA ILE A 7 12.90 -10.60 8.84
C ILE A 7 12.34 -11.82 8.08
N SER A 8 11.82 -12.83 8.79
CA SER A 8 11.20 -14.01 8.18
C SER A 8 10.01 -13.63 7.29
N VAL A 9 9.12 -12.78 7.80
CA VAL A 9 7.97 -12.27 7.03
C VAL A 9 8.45 -11.46 5.81
N CYS A 10 9.44 -10.59 5.97
CA CYS A 10 10.00 -9.83 4.85
C CYS A 10 10.60 -10.74 3.77
N LYS A 11 11.31 -11.81 4.14
CA LYS A 11 11.85 -12.78 3.18
C LYS A 11 10.76 -13.46 2.37
N THR A 12 9.65 -13.85 3.00
CA THR A 12 8.49 -14.43 2.31
C THR A 12 7.90 -13.45 1.30
N ILE A 13 7.76 -12.17 1.68
CA ILE A 13 7.27 -11.12 0.78
C ILE A 13 8.24 -10.91 -0.39
N PHE A 14 9.55 -10.83 -0.12
CA PHE A 14 10.56 -10.64 -1.16
C PHE A 14 10.67 -11.84 -2.11
N ALA A 15 10.41 -13.05 -1.64
CA ALA A 15 10.35 -14.23 -2.50
C ALA A 15 9.20 -14.17 -3.51
N TRP A 16 8.09 -13.50 -3.18
CA TRP A 16 6.93 -13.38 -4.08
C TRP A 16 7.01 -12.20 -5.04
N PHE A 17 7.57 -11.08 -4.59
CA PHE A 17 7.51 -9.81 -5.34
C PHE A 17 8.87 -9.30 -5.80
N GLY A 18 9.94 -9.98 -5.42
CA GLY A 18 11.30 -9.47 -5.52
C GLY A 18 11.66 -8.55 -4.35
N ILE A 19 12.93 -8.18 -4.29
CA ILE A 19 13.47 -7.30 -3.26
C ILE A 19 12.94 -5.88 -3.50
N LEU A 20 12.29 -5.31 -2.48
CA LEU A 20 11.80 -3.93 -2.54
C LEU A 20 12.98 -2.96 -2.46
N LYS A 21 12.95 -1.88 -3.23
CA LYS A 21 13.99 -0.83 -3.18
C LYS A 21 14.01 -0.05 -1.86
N VAL A 22 12.83 0.17 -1.27
CA VAL A 22 12.66 0.98 -0.05
C VAL A 22 11.65 0.32 0.87
N VAL A 23 12.03 0.13 2.13
CA VAL A 23 11.15 -0.32 3.21
C VAL A 23 11.04 0.78 4.25
N ARG A 24 9.82 1.18 4.60
CA ARG A 24 9.55 2.19 5.62
C ARG A 24 8.95 1.56 6.87
N SER A 25 9.50 1.89 8.03
CA SER A 25 8.99 1.45 9.34
C SER A 25 9.07 2.55 10.38
N ASP A 26 8.47 2.34 11.55
CA ASP A 26 8.75 3.16 12.72
C ASP A 26 10.16 2.84 13.30
N LYS A 27 10.52 3.54 14.38
CA LYS A 27 11.75 3.30 15.15
C LYS A 27 11.58 2.19 16.20
N GLY A 28 10.69 1.23 15.96
CA GLY A 28 10.45 0.12 16.87
C GLY A 28 11.72 -0.75 17.07
N PRO A 29 11.86 -1.42 18.22
CA PRO A 29 13.00 -2.29 18.51
C PRO A 29 13.15 -3.42 17.49
N GLN A 30 12.06 -3.86 16.86
CA GLN A 30 12.07 -4.88 15.82
C GLN A 30 12.72 -4.45 14.49
N PHE A 31 13.11 -3.17 14.35
CA PHE A 31 13.76 -2.61 13.16
C PHE A 31 15.16 -2.04 13.48
N ALA A 32 15.79 -2.53 14.55
CA ALA A 32 17.03 -1.98 15.08
C ALA A 32 18.28 -2.55 14.39
N SER A 33 18.96 -3.52 15.00
CA SER A 33 20.32 -3.90 14.62
C SER A 33 20.34 -4.99 13.55
N GLU A 34 19.67 -6.11 13.77
CA GLU A 34 19.62 -7.24 12.85
C GLU A 34 18.84 -6.87 11.58
N PHE A 35 17.79 -6.07 11.71
CA PHE A 35 17.04 -5.59 10.55
C PHE A 35 17.89 -4.69 9.64
N LYS A 36 18.77 -3.84 10.19
CA LYS A 36 19.70 -3.02 9.39
C LYS A 36 20.72 -3.88 8.66
N LYS A 37 21.28 -4.91 9.31
CA LYS A 37 22.18 -5.87 8.65
C LYS A 37 21.46 -6.61 7.52
N PHE A 38 20.22 -7.01 7.74
CA PHE A 38 19.36 -7.60 6.71
C PHE A 38 19.13 -6.65 5.54
N ALA A 39 18.85 -5.37 5.81
CA ALA A 39 18.71 -4.34 4.77
C ALA A 39 19.96 -4.18 3.91
N SER A 40 21.15 -4.11 4.53
CA SER A 40 22.42 -4.06 3.80
C SER A 40 22.68 -5.33 2.99
N ARG A 41 22.36 -6.52 3.53
CA ARG A 41 22.59 -7.80 2.84
C ARG A 41 21.71 -8.00 1.62
N TYR A 42 20.45 -7.56 1.70
CA TYR A 42 19.48 -7.68 0.61
C TYR A 42 19.48 -6.46 -0.30
N ASP A 43 20.33 -5.46 -0.04
CA ASP A 43 20.45 -4.23 -0.83
C ASP A 43 19.13 -3.44 -0.97
N PHE A 44 18.44 -3.21 0.16
CA PHE A 44 17.29 -2.32 0.21
C PHE A 44 17.46 -1.17 1.18
N LYS A 45 16.87 -0.01 0.85
CA LYS A 45 16.91 1.17 1.70
C LYS A 45 15.87 1.07 2.81
N HIS A 46 16.32 0.93 4.04
CA HIS A 46 15.45 1.06 5.22
C HIS A 46 15.33 2.53 5.64
N VAL A 47 14.10 3.04 5.65
CA VAL A 47 13.79 4.42 6.03
C VAL A 47 12.89 4.40 7.26
N THR A 48 13.34 5.02 8.35
CA THR A 48 12.51 5.15 9.55
C THR A 48 11.64 6.40 9.45
N SER A 49 10.33 6.25 9.66
CA SER A 49 9.43 7.39 9.74
C SER A 49 9.66 8.13 11.06
N SER A 50 9.77 9.46 10.94
CA SER A 50 9.68 10.37 12.09
C SER A 50 8.19 10.66 12.37
N PRO A 51 7.81 11.00 13.62
CA PRO A 51 6.47 11.52 13.92
C PRO A 51 6.04 12.67 12.99
N HIS A 52 7.00 13.40 12.42
CA HIS A 52 6.80 14.55 11.55
C HIS A 52 6.47 14.24 10.07
N TYR A 53 6.20 12.97 9.70
CA TYR A 53 5.81 12.61 8.33
C TYR A 53 4.31 12.20 8.24
N PRO A 54 3.37 13.17 8.36
CA PRO A 54 1.95 12.88 8.54
C PRO A 54 1.32 12.11 7.38
N GLN A 55 1.83 12.29 6.16
CA GLN A 55 1.27 11.61 4.99
C GLN A 55 1.57 10.11 4.98
N SER A 56 2.81 9.69 5.28
CA SER A 56 3.14 8.26 5.34
C SER A 56 2.41 7.58 6.50
N ASN A 57 2.29 8.28 7.63
CA ASN A 57 1.63 7.74 8.81
C ASN A 57 0.14 7.52 8.55
N ARG A 58 -0.53 8.47 7.87
CA ARG A 58 -1.94 8.31 7.47
C ARG A 58 -2.16 7.11 6.55
N CYS A 59 -1.26 6.85 5.60
CA CYS A 59 -1.35 5.68 4.73
C CYS A 59 -1.23 4.37 5.53
N ILE A 60 -0.28 4.31 6.46
CA ILE A 60 -0.10 3.15 7.34
C ILE A 60 -1.32 2.95 8.24
N GLU A 61 -1.86 4.02 8.83
CA GLU A 61 -3.07 3.98 9.66
C GLU A 61 -4.28 3.45 8.88
N ALA A 62 -4.48 3.90 7.64
CA ALA A 62 -5.54 3.41 6.77
C ALA A 62 -5.37 1.91 6.47
N ALA A 63 -4.16 1.46 6.16
CA ALA A 63 -3.86 0.05 5.93
C ALA A 63 -4.12 -0.80 7.19
N VAL A 64 -3.70 -0.33 8.37
CA VAL A 64 -3.96 -1.01 9.65
C VAL A 64 -5.46 -1.09 9.94
N LYS A 65 -6.21 -0.02 9.65
CA LYS A 65 -7.68 -0.02 9.80
C LYS A 65 -8.34 -1.06 8.90
N ILE A 66 -7.90 -1.18 7.64
CA ILE A 66 -8.38 -2.21 6.72
C ILE A 66 -8.07 -3.60 7.26
N ALA A 67 -6.83 -3.86 7.69
CA ALA A 67 -6.43 -5.15 8.24
C ALA A 67 -7.27 -5.54 9.47
N LYS A 68 -7.47 -4.61 10.41
CA LYS A 68 -8.34 -4.83 11.58
C LYS A 68 -9.79 -5.14 11.18
N ASN A 69 -10.30 -4.45 10.16
CA ASN A 69 -11.66 -4.71 9.67
C ASN A 69 -11.79 -6.12 9.05
N ILE A 70 -10.78 -6.59 8.32
CA ILE A 70 -10.77 -7.95 7.76
C ILE A 70 -10.77 -8.98 8.89
N LEU A 71 -9.88 -8.81 9.88
CA LEU A 71 -9.81 -9.69 11.06
C LEU A 71 -11.11 -9.70 11.87
N LYS A 72 -11.82 -8.58 11.95
CA LYS A 72 -13.09 -8.49 12.68
C LYS A 72 -14.25 -9.16 11.92
N LYS A 73 -14.27 -9.07 10.59
CA LYS A 73 -15.43 -9.47 9.77
C LYS A 73 -15.32 -10.87 9.19
N SER A 74 -14.13 -11.46 9.16
CA SER A 74 -13.89 -12.74 8.48
C SER A 74 -13.29 -13.76 9.43
N SER A 75 -13.91 -14.93 9.54
CA SER A 75 -13.36 -16.08 10.26
C SER A 75 -12.17 -16.70 9.50
N ASP A 76 -12.25 -16.75 8.16
CA ASP A 76 -11.15 -17.15 7.30
C ASP A 76 -10.40 -15.91 6.78
N ILE A 77 -9.28 -15.61 7.44
CA ILE A 77 -8.43 -14.47 7.13
C ILE A 77 -7.93 -14.51 5.67
N ASN A 78 -7.66 -15.69 5.12
CA ASN A 78 -7.14 -15.82 3.75
C ASN A 78 -8.22 -15.45 2.74
N LEU A 79 -9.46 -15.89 2.98
CA LEU A 79 -10.60 -15.54 2.15
C LEU A 79 -10.94 -14.05 2.26
N GLY A 80 -10.89 -13.48 3.47
CA GLY A 80 -11.06 -12.04 3.69
C GLY A 80 -10.00 -11.19 2.98
N LEU A 81 -8.74 -11.63 2.99
CA LEU A 81 -7.65 -11.00 2.24
C LEU A 81 -7.86 -11.12 0.73
N LEU A 82 -8.32 -12.28 0.24
CA LEU A 82 -8.63 -12.47 -1.17
C LEU A 82 -9.74 -11.51 -1.60
N ALA A 83 -10.83 -11.41 -0.83
CA ALA A 83 -11.94 -10.50 -1.11
C ALA A 83 -11.48 -9.04 -1.17
N TYR A 84 -10.66 -8.59 -0.22
CA TYR A 84 -10.07 -7.24 -0.27
C TYR A 84 -9.23 -7.03 -1.55
N ARG A 85 -8.38 -7.99 -1.90
CA ARG A 85 -7.51 -7.92 -3.08
C ARG A 85 -8.27 -7.88 -4.40
N THR A 86 -9.48 -8.43 -4.46
CA THR A 86 -10.33 -8.43 -5.68
C THR A 86 -11.38 -7.34 -5.70
N THR A 87 -11.55 -6.58 -4.62
CA THR A 87 -12.55 -5.50 -4.56
C THR A 87 -11.98 -4.21 -5.14
N PRO A 88 -12.63 -3.57 -6.12
CA PRO A 88 -12.19 -2.29 -6.66
C PRO A 88 -12.11 -1.19 -5.60
N LEU A 89 -11.06 -0.38 -5.65
CA LEU A 89 -10.91 0.84 -4.85
C LEU A 89 -11.68 2.01 -5.48
N GLU A 90 -11.58 3.20 -4.90
CA GLU A 90 -12.24 4.42 -5.42
C GLU A 90 -11.83 4.76 -6.86
N ASN A 91 -10.62 4.36 -7.28
CA ASN A 91 -10.13 4.53 -8.65
C ASN A 91 -10.75 3.52 -9.65
N GLY A 92 -11.55 2.55 -9.18
CA GLY A 92 -12.18 1.51 -9.97
C GLY A 92 -11.30 0.28 -10.25
N PHE A 93 -10.10 0.21 -9.67
CA PHE A 93 -9.16 -0.90 -9.80
C PHE A 93 -8.94 -1.60 -8.46
N SER A 94 -8.89 -2.92 -8.48
CA SER A 94 -8.61 -3.71 -7.28
C SER A 94 -7.11 -3.74 -6.94
N PRO A 95 -6.73 -3.96 -5.67
CA PRO A 95 -5.32 -4.06 -5.29
C PRO A 95 -4.54 -5.12 -6.08
N ALA A 96 -5.17 -6.26 -6.41
CA ALA A 96 -4.55 -7.30 -7.23
C ALA A 96 -4.36 -6.85 -8.69
N GLU A 97 -5.31 -6.12 -9.27
CA GLU A 97 -5.16 -5.55 -10.61
C GLU A 97 -4.01 -4.54 -10.66
N LEU A 98 -3.89 -3.67 -9.65
CA LEU A 98 -2.81 -2.68 -9.58
C LEU A 98 -1.43 -3.33 -9.43
N MET A 99 -1.36 -4.45 -8.72
CA MET A 99 -0.09 -5.12 -8.43
C MET A 99 0.37 -6.07 -9.55
N PHE A 100 -0.57 -6.84 -10.12
CA PHE A 100 -0.26 -7.90 -11.09
C PHE A 100 -0.71 -7.59 -12.51
N SER A 101 -1.33 -6.42 -12.74
CA SER A 101 -1.89 -6.02 -14.03
C SER A 101 -2.87 -7.05 -14.63
N ARG A 102 -3.55 -7.82 -13.77
CA ARG A 102 -4.54 -8.83 -14.18
C ARG A 102 -5.60 -9.01 -13.10
N LYS A 103 -6.81 -9.41 -13.52
CA LYS A 103 -7.83 -9.90 -12.58
C LYS A 103 -7.51 -11.32 -12.14
N ILE A 104 -7.57 -11.55 -10.82
CA ILE A 104 -7.40 -12.87 -10.21
C ILE A 104 -8.76 -13.53 -9.96
N ARG A 105 -8.80 -14.86 -9.86
CA ARG A 105 -10.02 -15.60 -9.60
C ARG A 105 -10.44 -15.44 -8.12
N SER A 106 -11.73 -15.29 -7.91
CA SER A 106 -12.38 -15.25 -6.60
C SER A 106 -13.61 -16.16 -6.59
N PRO A 107 -14.21 -16.47 -5.44
CA PRO A 107 -15.49 -17.19 -5.38
C PRO A 107 -16.65 -16.44 -6.05
N LEU A 108 -16.52 -15.13 -6.24
CA LEU A 108 -17.50 -14.35 -6.99
C LEU A 108 -17.43 -14.69 -8.49
N PRO A 109 -18.58 -14.83 -9.16
CA PRO A 109 -18.63 -15.10 -10.59
C PRO A 109 -18.01 -13.93 -11.37
N VAL A 110 -17.07 -14.24 -12.25
CA VAL A 110 -16.43 -13.28 -13.16
C VAL A 110 -16.53 -13.82 -14.56
N VAL A 111 -16.81 -12.96 -15.53
CA VAL A 111 -16.80 -13.33 -16.95
C VAL A 111 -15.39 -13.79 -17.33
N PRO A 112 -15.19 -15.02 -17.86
CA PRO A 112 -13.85 -15.56 -18.13
C PRO A 112 -13.00 -14.66 -19.03
N ALA A 113 -13.61 -13.97 -20.00
CA ALA A 113 -12.94 -13.01 -20.89
C ALA A 113 -12.31 -11.82 -20.16
N GLN A 114 -12.72 -11.52 -18.92
CA GLN A 114 -12.14 -10.45 -18.12
C GLN A 114 -10.97 -10.93 -17.24
N LEU A 115 -10.77 -12.24 -17.09
CA LEU A 115 -9.62 -12.79 -16.36
C LEU A 115 -8.35 -12.65 -17.20
N GLY A 116 -7.24 -12.26 -16.58
CA GLY A 116 -5.97 -12.10 -17.31
C GLY A 116 -5.90 -10.88 -18.24
N SER A 117 -6.97 -10.10 -18.39
CA SER A 117 -6.96 -8.88 -19.22
C SER A 117 -6.02 -7.84 -18.62
N PHE A 118 -5.03 -7.42 -19.41
CA PHE A 118 -4.17 -6.29 -19.12
C PHE A 118 -4.98 -5.00 -19.35
N ARG A 119 -5.01 -4.08 -18.38
CA ARG A 119 -5.58 -2.75 -18.56
C ARG A 119 -4.45 -1.74 -18.76
N MET A 120 -4.69 -0.76 -19.64
CA MET A 120 -3.72 0.28 -19.98
C MET A 120 -3.25 1.04 -18.74
N HIS A 121 -1.94 1.06 -18.51
CA HIS A 121 -1.30 1.75 -17.38
C HIS A 121 -1.66 3.24 -17.31
N GLU A 122 -1.93 3.88 -18.46
CA GLU A 122 -2.24 5.31 -18.53
C GLU A 122 -3.55 5.70 -17.82
N GLU A 123 -4.60 4.88 -17.92
CA GLU A 123 -5.88 5.18 -17.27
C GLU A 123 -5.76 5.14 -15.75
N ILE A 124 -4.97 4.18 -15.23
CA ILE A 124 -4.69 4.06 -13.79
C ILE A 124 -4.01 5.33 -13.30
N VAL A 125 -2.96 5.78 -14.00
CA VAL A 125 -2.22 7.00 -13.63
C VAL A 125 -3.14 8.21 -13.65
N LYS A 126 -3.96 8.39 -14.70
CA LYS A 126 -4.89 9.53 -14.79
C LYS A 126 -5.86 9.57 -13.60
N ARG A 127 -6.45 8.43 -13.23
CA ARG A 127 -7.41 8.37 -12.09
C ARG A 127 -6.73 8.59 -10.75
N GLU A 128 -5.55 8.02 -10.54
CA GLU A 128 -4.75 8.25 -9.33
C GLU A 128 -4.36 9.72 -9.16
N MET A 129 -3.93 10.37 -10.24
CA MET A 129 -3.56 11.79 -10.24
C MET A 129 -4.76 12.68 -9.92
N ALA A 130 -5.90 12.45 -10.59
CA ALA A 130 -7.14 13.17 -10.30
C ALA A 130 -7.61 12.98 -8.83
N GLY A 131 -7.44 11.78 -8.28
CA GLY A 131 -7.74 11.49 -6.87
C GLY A 131 -6.85 12.29 -5.92
N LYS A 132 -5.53 12.35 -6.20
CA LYS A 132 -4.56 13.12 -5.41
C LYS A 132 -4.83 14.62 -5.48
N GLU A 133 -5.14 15.16 -6.65
CA GLU A 133 -5.49 16.58 -6.84
C GLU A 133 -6.75 16.95 -6.07
N LYS A 134 -7.80 16.12 -6.14
CA LYS A 134 -9.02 16.31 -5.36
C LYS A 134 -8.73 16.28 -3.85
N GLN A 135 -7.89 15.36 -3.39
CA GLN A 135 -7.49 15.28 -2.00
C GLN A 135 -6.69 16.52 -1.55
N ALA A 136 -5.75 16.99 -2.39
CA ALA A 136 -4.99 18.21 -2.13
C ALA A 136 -5.89 19.44 -2.07
N GLY A 137 -6.83 19.59 -3.01
CA GLY A 137 -7.82 20.67 -3.02
C GLY A 137 -8.70 20.67 -1.77
N ASN A 138 -9.17 19.50 -1.34
CA ASN A 138 -9.96 19.35 -0.11
C ASN A 138 -9.15 19.71 1.15
N TYR A 139 -7.88 19.29 1.22
CA TYR A 139 -6.98 19.62 2.32
C TYR A 139 -6.72 21.14 2.38
N ASN A 140 -6.37 21.76 1.25
CA ASN A 140 -6.11 23.18 1.14
C ASN A 140 -7.33 24.02 1.53
N ARG A 141 -8.53 23.61 1.08
CA ARG A 141 -9.80 24.25 1.47
C ARG A 141 -10.06 24.13 2.97
N ARG A 142 -9.83 22.95 3.56
CA ARG A 142 -10.08 22.69 4.98
C ARG A 142 -9.10 23.41 5.91
N HIS A 143 -7.86 23.62 5.47
CA HIS A 143 -6.82 24.28 6.26
C HIS A 143 -6.55 25.74 5.84
N GLY A 144 -7.40 26.31 4.97
CA GLY A 144 -7.34 27.73 4.61
C GLY A 144 -6.06 28.16 3.89
N PHE A 145 -5.44 27.27 3.11
CA PHE A 145 -4.19 27.57 2.41
C PHE A 145 -4.45 28.61 1.31
N LYS A 146 -4.01 29.86 1.52
CA LYS A 146 -3.97 30.90 0.48
C LYS A 146 -2.67 30.74 -0.30
N ASN A 147 -2.74 30.54 -1.61
CA ASN A 147 -1.57 30.67 -2.46
C ASN A 147 -1.00 32.09 -2.27
N LEU A 148 0.25 32.20 -1.84
CA LEU A 148 1.02 33.43 -1.94
C LEU A 148 1.16 33.71 -3.44
N SER A 149 0.28 34.52 -4.01
CA SER A 149 0.49 35.02 -5.37
C SER A 149 1.81 35.79 -5.34
N ALA A 150 2.69 35.48 -6.28
CA ALA A 150 3.92 36.22 -6.52
C ALA A 150 3.60 37.72 -6.55
N ARG A 151 4.07 38.46 -5.53
CA ARG A 151 4.34 39.88 -5.65
C ARG A 151 5.74 39.98 -6.25
N CYS A 152 5.81 40.08 -7.56
CA CYS A 152 6.85 40.84 -8.24
C CYS A 152 6.22 42.17 -8.65
#